data_AF-A0A9D5CCP6-F1
#
_entry.id   AF-A0A9D5CCP6-F1
#
_cell.length_a   1.000
_cell.length_b   1.000
_cell.length_c   1.000
_cell.angle_alpha   90.00
_cell.angle_beta   90.00
_cell.angle_gamma   90.00
#
_symmetry.space_group_name_H-M   'P 1'
#
loop_
_entity.id
_entity.type
_entity.pdbx_description
1 polymer ?
#
loop_
_entity_poly.entity_id
_entity_poly.type
_entity_poly.pdbx_seq_one_letter_code
_entity_poly.pdbx_strand_id
1 'polypeptide(L)'
;MSVRGHKIYHMFTCIGDIAGARSLGASRIIGADLNDCKKPKAEFFRLMDFSDTKELNGIAEKVREMTGGLGVDYRFECTGVESLVNEAVEC
;
A
#
# COMPACT_ATOMS: atom_id res chain seq x y z
N MET A 1 22.46 -3.41 -16.85
CA MET A 1 21.26 -4.26 -17.00
C MET A 1 20.11 -3.62 -16.23
N SER A 2 19.24 -2.87 -16.92
CA SER A 2 18.05 -2.26 -16.33
C SER A 2 16.92 -3.29 -16.36
N VAL A 3 16.75 -4.07 -15.29
CA VAL A 3 15.49 -4.80 -15.11
C VAL A 3 14.42 -3.77 -14.76
N ARG A 4 13.57 -3.41 -15.73
CA ARG A 4 12.31 -2.69 -15.47
C ARG A 4 11.35 -3.65 -14.76
N GLY A 5 11.73 -4.09 -13.56
CA GLY A 5 10.93 -4.95 -12.69
C GLY A 5 9.67 -4.22 -12.27
N HIS A 6 8.56 -4.94 -12.25
CA HIS A 6 7.25 -4.41 -11.82
C HIS A 6 7.34 -4.11 -10.32
N LYS A 7 7.60 -2.86 -9.94
CA LYS A 7 7.72 -2.45 -8.54
C LYS A 7 6.34 -2.28 -7.91
N ILE A 8 6.05 -3.08 -6.89
CA ILE A 8 4.81 -3.07 -6.13
C ILE A 8 5.05 -2.39 -4.79
N TYR A 9 4.22 -1.39 -4.48
CA TYR A 9 4.30 -0.60 -3.26
C TYR A 9 3.07 -0.86 -2.39
N HIS A 10 3.26 -1.11 -1.09
CA HIS A 10 2.19 -1.07 -0.09
C HIS A 10 2.36 0.17 0.79
N MET A 11 1.28 0.92 1.01
CA MET A 11 1.35 2.18 1.74
C MET A 11 0.13 2.37 2.63
N PHE A 12 0.36 2.74 3.88
CA PHE A 12 -0.65 3.31 4.76
C PHE A 12 -0.87 4.80 4.41
N THR A 13 -1.46 5.01 3.24
CA THR A 13 -2.16 6.22 2.75
C THR A 13 -1.73 7.59 3.31
N CYS A 14 -0.46 7.90 3.06
CA CYS A 14 0.03 9.26 2.92
C CYS A 14 0.04 9.64 1.43
N ILE A 15 -0.63 10.75 1.08
CA ILE A 15 -0.77 11.20 -0.32
C ILE A 15 0.58 11.55 -0.95
N GLY A 16 1.53 12.08 -0.16
CA GLY A 16 2.87 12.42 -0.63
C GLY A 16 3.63 11.19 -1.13
N ASP A 17 3.53 10.09 -0.38
CA ASP A 17 4.24 8.86 -0.71
C ASP A 17 3.66 8.19 -1.96
N ILE A 18 2.34 8.25 -2.13
CA ILE A 18 1.66 7.79 -3.34
C ILE A 18 2.18 8.54 -4.58
N ALA A 19 2.29 9.87 -4.50
CA ALA A 19 2.81 10.69 -5.58
C ALA A 19 4.31 10.39 -5.86
N GLY A 20 5.09 10.14 -4.80
CA GLY A 20 6.50 9.73 -4.90
C GLY A 20 6.66 8.38 -5.59
N ALA A 21 5.95 7.35 -5.14
CA ALA A 21 5.99 6.00 -5.71
C ALA A 21 5.63 6.00 -7.21
N ARG A 22 4.61 6.78 -7.60
CA ARG A 22 4.28 6.99 -9.02
C ARG A 22 5.40 7.64 -9.81
N SER A 23 5.98 8.71 -9.27
CA SER A 23 7.09 9.43 -9.93
C SER A 23 8.32 8.54 -10.10
N LEU A 24 8.49 7.53 -9.23
CA LEU A 24 9.55 6.53 -9.29
C LEU A 24 9.23 5.31 -10.19
N GLY A 25 8.06 5.31 -10.85
CA GLY A 25 7.66 4.28 -11.80
C GLY A 25 7.06 3.03 -11.17
N ALA A 26 6.34 3.16 -10.04
CA ALA A 26 5.55 2.07 -9.47
C ALA A 26 4.58 1.48 -10.52
N SER A 27 4.58 0.16 -10.69
CA SER A 27 3.62 -0.53 -11.56
C SER A 27 2.29 -0.80 -10.85
N ARG A 28 2.32 -0.95 -9.52
CA ARG A 28 1.14 -1.12 -8.68
C ARG A 28 1.37 -0.46 -7.32
N ILE A 29 0.33 0.20 -6.81
CA ILE A 29 0.31 0.80 -5.47
C ILE A 29 -0.95 0.30 -4.77
N ILE A 30 -0.76 -0.28 -3.59
CA ILE A 30 -1.81 -0.82 -2.71
C ILE A 30 -1.89 0.10 -1.49
N GLY A 31 -3.10 0.61 -1.22
CA GLY A 31 -3.35 1.54 -0.12
C GLY A 31 -4.22 0.94 0.96
N ALA A 32 -3.82 1.09 2.22
CA ALA A 32 -4.68 0.79 3.36
C ALA A 32 -4.98 2.08 4.14
N ASP A 33 -6.26 2.40 4.35
CA ASP A 33 -6.71 3.43 5.28
C ASP A 33 -8.06 3.04 5.89
N LEU A 34 -8.29 3.48 7.14
CA LEU A 34 -9.58 3.41 7.82
C LEU A 34 -10.50 4.55 7.43
N ASN A 35 -9.92 5.67 6.98
CA ASN A 35 -10.63 6.90 6.73
C ASN A 35 -11.17 6.91 5.30
N ASP A 36 -12.45 6.60 5.17
CA ASP A 36 -13.21 6.64 3.92
C ASP A 36 -13.13 8.00 3.21
N CYS A 37 -12.92 9.10 3.93
CA CYS A 37 -12.78 10.42 3.32
C CYS A 37 -11.54 10.55 2.41
N LYS A 38 -10.58 9.63 2.50
CA LYS A 38 -9.38 9.60 1.65
C LYS A 38 -9.54 8.75 0.38
N LYS A 39 -10.58 7.91 0.29
CA LYS A 39 -10.90 7.10 -0.91
C LYS A 39 -10.93 7.95 -2.20
N PRO A 40 -11.64 9.10 -2.26
CA PRO A 40 -11.72 9.89 -3.50
C PRO A 40 -10.36 10.44 -3.97
N LYS A 41 -9.48 10.81 -3.03
CA LYS A 41 -8.13 11.28 -3.35
C LYS A 41 -7.25 10.12 -3.82
N ALA A 42 -7.40 8.95 -3.23
CA ALA A 42 -6.67 7.75 -3.64
C ALA A 42 -7.07 7.26 -5.04
N GLU A 43 -8.37 7.31 -5.37
CA GLU A 43 -8.87 7.02 -6.72
C GLU A 43 -8.32 7.98 -7.77
N PHE A 44 -8.20 9.28 -7.43
CA PHE A 44 -7.53 10.26 -8.29
C PHE A 44 -6.08 9.83 -8.59
N PHE A 45 -5.41 9.24 -7.61
CA PHE A 45 -4.10 8.62 -7.78
C PHE A 45 -4.16 7.15 -8.23
N ARG A 46 -5.23 6.72 -8.92
CA ARG A 46 -5.50 5.35 -9.43
C ARG A 46 -4.91 4.25 -8.54
N LEU A 47 -5.08 4.37 -7.23
CA LEU A 47 -4.74 3.30 -6.30
C LEU A 47 -5.67 2.12 -6.57
N MET A 48 -5.10 0.91 -6.66
CA MET A 48 -5.88 -0.24 -7.08
C MET A 48 -6.62 -0.94 -5.96
N ASP A 49 -6.30 -0.71 -4.70
CA ASP A 49 -6.97 -1.38 -3.60
C ASP A 49 -7.00 -0.45 -2.38
N PHE A 50 -8.20 -0.26 -1.84
CA PHE A 50 -8.48 0.46 -0.59
C PHE A 50 -9.16 -0.55 0.33
N SER A 51 -8.41 -1.10 1.29
CA SER A 51 -8.96 -2.06 2.23
C SER A 51 -9.82 -1.35 3.28
N ASP A 52 -11.11 -1.68 3.34
CA ASP A 52 -12.04 -1.30 4.41
C ASP A 52 -11.56 -1.98 5.71
N THR A 53 -10.67 -1.30 6.44
CA THR A 53 -9.87 -1.88 7.53
C THR A 53 -10.55 -1.74 8.89
N LYS A 54 -11.87 -1.84 8.98
CA LYS A 54 -12.54 -1.83 10.30
C LYS A 54 -11.98 -2.87 11.27
N GLU A 55 -11.28 -3.88 10.75
CA GLU A 55 -10.34 -4.71 11.50
C GLU A 55 -8.90 -4.42 11.05
N LEU A 56 -8.04 -4.05 12.01
CA LEU A 56 -6.62 -3.74 11.81
C LEU A 56 -5.75 -4.98 11.54
N ASN A 57 -6.34 -6.18 11.65
CA ASN A 57 -5.63 -7.46 11.52
C ASN A 57 -5.79 -8.01 10.10
N GLY A 58 -4.70 -8.55 9.52
CA GLY A 58 -4.75 -9.28 8.24
C GLY A 58 -4.58 -8.40 7.00
N ILE A 59 -4.00 -7.21 7.15
CA ILE A 59 -3.64 -6.36 6.02
C ILE A 59 -2.52 -7.05 5.24
N ALA A 60 -1.53 -7.61 5.94
CA ALA A 60 -0.45 -8.38 5.33
C ALA A 60 -0.97 -9.56 4.51
N GLU A 61 -1.95 -10.31 5.04
CA GLU A 61 -2.52 -11.44 4.34
C GLU A 61 -3.22 -11.03 3.03
N LYS A 62 -4.09 -10.01 3.06
CA LYS A 62 -4.72 -9.46 1.86
C LYS A 62 -3.71 -8.95 0.84
N VAL A 63 -2.67 -8.24 1.30
CA VAL A 63 -1.61 -7.75 0.41
C VAL A 63 -0.89 -8.90 -0.29
N ARG A 64 -0.59 -9.99 0.43
CA ARG A 64 -0.03 -11.21 -0.17
C ARG A 64 -1.00 -11.85 -1.17
N GLU A 65 -2.27 -12.00 -0.84
CA GLU A 65 -3.27 -12.55 -1.76
C GLU A 65 -3.36 -11.74 -3.06
N MET A 66 -3.41 -10.42 -2.95
CA MET A 66 -3.44 -9.49 -4.08
C MET A 66 -2.18 -9.56 -4.94
N THR A 67 -1.05 -9.98 -4.36
CA THR A 67 0.26 -10.08 -5.02
C THR A 67 0.64 -11.52 -5.39
N GLY A 68 -0.28 -12.48 -5.25
CA GLY A 68 -0.03 -13.89 -5.58
C GLY A 68 0.97 -14.58 -4.63
N GLY A 69 1.06 -14.11 -3.39
CA GLY A 69 1.95 -14.65 -2.36
C GLY A 69 3.37 -14.06 -2.37
N LEU A 70 3.69 -13.17 -3.31
CA LEU A 70 5.02 -12.57 -3.44
C LEU A 70 5.27 -11.41 -2.46
N GLY A 71 4.20 -10.79 -1.95
CA GLY A 71 4.30 -9.58 -1.15
C GLY A 71 4.65 -8.37 -2.01
N VAL A 72 5.25 -7.36 -1.38
CA VAL A 72 5.57 -6.07 -2.01
C VAL A 72 7.04 -5.68 -1.86
N ASP A 73 7.56 -4.92 -2.82
CA ASP A 73 8.95 -4.47 -2.85
C ASP A 73 9.23 -3.34 -1.84
N TYR A 74 8.25 -2.46 -1.63
CA TYR A 74 8.39 -1.29 -0.76
C TYR A 74 7.15 -1.09 0.09
N ARG A 75 7.37 -0.65 1.34
CA ARG A 75 6.34 -0.54 2.37
C ARG A 75 6.51 0.76 3.13
N PHE A 76 5.42 1.48 3.30
CA PHE A 76 5.40 2.75 4.01
C PHE A 76 4.28 2.71 5.03
N GLU A 77 4.66 2.72 6.31
CA GLU A 77 3.76 2.93 7.45
C GLU A 77 3.80 4.42 7.79
N CYS A 78 2.65 5.09 7.75
CA CYS A 78 2.54 6.54 7.91
C CYS A 78 1.34 6.95 8.78
N THR A 79 0.78 6.01 9.54
CA THR A 79 -0.30 6.22 10.51
C THR A 79 0.25 6.47 11.91
N GLY A 80 1.47 6.00 12.21
CA GLY A 80 2.07 6.09 13.55
C GLY A 80 1.43 5.13 14.56
N VAL A 81 0.66 4.15 14.08
CA VAL A 81 0.05 3.11 14.92
C VAL A 81 1.03 1.95 15.04
N GLU A 82 1.51 1.69 16.24
CA GLU A 82 2.52 0.66 16.52
C GLU A 82 2.09 -0.74 16.05
N SER A 83 0.81 -1.09 16.21
CA SER A 83 0.29 -2.40 15.77
C SER A 83 0.35 -2.59 14.26
N LEU A 84 0.33 -1.50 13.47
CA LEU A 84 0.42 -1.55 12.02
C LEU A 84 1.86 -1.65 11.51
N VAL A 85 2.85 -1.34 12.35
CA VAL A 85 4.27 -1.52 12.00
C VAL A 85 4.58 -2.99 11.77
N ASN A 86 4.11 -3.88 12.65
CA ASN A 86 4.30 -5.32 12.47
C ASN A 86 3.59 -5.84 11.21
N GLU A 87 2.35 -5.42 10.96
CA GLU A 87 1.63 -5.77 9.71
C GLU A 87 2.39 -5.30 8.46
N ALA A 88 3.00 -4.11 8.50
CA ALA A 88 3.85 -3.63 7.40
C ALA A 88 5.09 -4.51 7.21
N VAL A 89 5.69 -5.04 8.27
CA VAL A 89 6.85 -5.94 8.19
C VAL A 89 6.47 -7.32 7.65
N GLU A 90 5.23 -7.77 7.88
CA GLU A 90 4.76 -9.10 7.48
C GLU A 90 4.17 -9.17 6.05
N CYS A 91 3.94 -8.02 5.41
CA CYS A 91 3.48 -7.93 4.00
C CYS A 91 4.48 -8.50 2.98
#